data_AF-A0A847ADS6-F1
#
_entry.id   AF-A0A847ADS6-F1
#
_cell.length_a   1.000
_cell.length_b   1.000
_cell.length_c   1.000
_cell.angle_alpha   90.00
_cell.angle_beta   90.00
_cell.angle_gamma   90.00
#
_symmetry.space_group_name_H-M   'P 1'
#
loop_
_entity.id
_entity.type
_entity.pdbx_description
1 polymer ?
#
loop_
_entity_poly.entity_id
_entity_poly.type
_entity_poly.pdbx_seq_one_letter_code
_entity_poly.pdbx_strand_id
1 'polypeptide(L)'
;MTPVKGLKAEAGEDWIKLSWKACPDFTYQQDTITVAHYEVFLDQGGKWTSLGKVDKGSPSFTHSALSPGTGYKYSVQVANDILYMYEGVFHKLSSYSSSRLSAQTIQAATTASTTPASTDRQTV
;
A
#
# COMPACT_ATOMS: atom_id res chain seq x y z
N MET A 1 6.68 -4.38 -18.36
CA MET A 1 5.61 -3.41 -18.03
C MET A 1 6.06 -2.51 -16.89
N THR A 2 5.51 -1.30 -16.81
CA THR A 2 5.95 -0.28 -15.85
C THR A 2 5.27 -0.48 -14.49
N PRO A 3 6.02 -0.58 -13.38
CA PRO A 3 5.43 -0.67 -12.04
C PRO A 3 4.75 0.65 -11.66
N VAL A 4 3.87 0.62 -10.65
CA VAL A 4 3.15 1.82 -10.19
C VAL A 4 4.13 2.96 -9.83
N LYS A 5 3.75 4.19 -10.17
CA LYS A 5 4.59 5.39 -9.97
C LYS A 5 3.96 6.33 -8.94
N GLY A 6 4.79 7.16 -8.32
CA GLY A 6 4.35 8.10 -7.29
C GLY A 6 3.74 7.42 -6.07
N LEU A 7 4.16 6.18 -5.80
CA LEU A 7 3.74 5.43 -4.63
C LEU A 7 4.24 6.14 -3.36
N LYS A 8 3.32 6.49 -2.48
CA LYS A 8 3.57 7.19 -1.22
C LYS A 8 2.70 6.61 -0.10
N ALA A 9 3.12 6.83 1.13
CA ALA A 9 2.39 6.47 2.33
C ALA A 9 2.13 7.70 3.20
N GLU A 10 0.94 7.72 3.80
CA GLU A 10 0.56 8.60 4.89
C GLU A 10 0.25 7.72 6.09
N ALA A 11 0.71 8.10 7.28
CA ALA A 11 0.58 7.29 8.49
C ALA A 11 -0.21 8.04 9.56
N GLY A 12 -1.16 7.35 10.17
CA GLY A 12 -1.74 7.70 11.47
C GLY A 12 -1.14 6.85 12.57
N GLU A 13 -1.73 6.92 13.77
CA GLU A 13 -1.31 6.11 14.92
C GLU A 13 -1.54 4.60 14.71
N ASP A 14 -2.64 4.23 14.06
CA ASP A 14 -3.06 2.83 13.88
C ASP A 14 -3.42 2.49 12.42
N TRP A 15 -3.06 3.36 11.48
CA TRP A 15 -3.32 3.14 10.06
C TRP A 15 -2.20 3.67 9.17
N ILE A 16 -2.07 3.07 7.99
CA ILE A 16 -1.22 3.56 6.90
C ILE A 16 -2.06 3.58 5.62
N LYS A 17 -2.15 4.76 4.99
CA LYS A 17 -2.79 4.95 3.69
C LYS A 17 -1.73 5.01 2.60
N LEU A 18 -1.79 4.07 1.68
CA LEU A 18 -1.01 4.05 0.46
C LEU A 18 -1.78 4.78 -0.64
N SER A 19 -1.06 5.56 -1.45
CA SER A 19 -1.62 6.12 -2.69
C SER A 19 -0.56 6.15 -3.77
N TRP A 20 -0.99 6.02 -5.02
CA TRP A 20 -0.11 6.03 -6.19
C TRP A 20 -0.78 6.73 -7.36
N LYS A 21 0.00 7.02 -8.40
CA LYS A 21 -0.56 7.49 -9.67
C LYS A 21 -1.18 6.30 -10.39
N ALA A 22 -2.40 6.47 -10.90
CA ALA A 22 -3.02 5.46 -11.75
C ALA A 22 -2.12 5.15 -12.95
N CYS A 23 -1.91 3.86 -13.21
CA CYS A 23 -1.28 3.40 -14.43
C CYS A 23 -2.28 3.59 -15.59
N PRO A 24 -1.85 4.17 -16.73
CA PRO A 24 -2.73 4.30 -17.88
C PRO A 24 -2.89 2.97 -18.61
N ASP A 25 -4.05 2.80 -19.25
CA ASP A 25 -4.23 1.80 -20.30
C ASP A 25 -3.47 2.27 -21.56
N PHE A 26 -2.98 1.33 -22.37
CA PHE A 26 -2.27 1.62 -23.62
C PHE A 26 -2.91 0.86 -24.78
N THR A 27 -2.99 1.51 -25.93
CA THR A 27 -3.33 0.87 -27.20
C THR A 27 -2.28 1.27 -28.21
N TYR A 28 -1.72 0.27 -28.89
CA TYR A 28 -0.80 0.47 -29.99
C TYR A 28 -1.21 -0.44 -31.15
N GLN A 29 -1.71 0.16 -32.22
CA GLN A 29 -2.38 -0.57 -33.31
C GLN A 29 -3.52 -1.45 -32.76
N GLN A 30 -3.51 -2.76 -33.03
CA GLN A 30 -4.50 -3.72 -32.54
C GLN A 30 -4.18 -4.25 -31.13
N ASP A 31 -3.00 -3.94 -30.58
CA ASP A 31 -2.59 -4.42 -29.27
C ASP A 31 -3.09 -3.48 -28.18
N THR A 32 -3.64 -4.06 -27.12
CA THR A 32 -4.09 -3.32 -25.94
C THR A 32 -3.42 -3.87 -24.69
N ILE A 33 -3.10 -2.96 -23.80
CA ILE A 33 -2.66 -3.28 -22.45
C ILE A 33 -3.56 -2.52 -21.50
N THR A 34 -4.33 -3.25 -20.71
CA THR A 34 -5.28 -2.68 -19.76
C THR A 34 -4.87 -3.03 -18.34
N VAL A 35 -4.96 -2.06 -17.45
CA VAL A 35 -4.83 -2.32 -16.02
C VAL A 35 -6.08 -3.08 -15.60
N ALA A 36 -5.92 -4.32 -15.14
CA ALA A 36 -7.03 -5.11 -14.62
C ALA A 36 -7.37 -4.68 -13.20
N HIS A 37 -6.36 -4.61 -12.32
CA HIS A 37 -6.46 -4.14 -10.94
C HIS A 37 -5.06 -3.88 -10.38
N TYR A 38 -5.01 -3.28 -9.19
CA TYR A 38 -3.83 -3.33 -8.33
C TYR A 38 -4.03 -4.38 -7.24
N GLU A 39 -2.93 -4.91 -6.71
CA GLU A 39 -2.96 -5.76 -5.53
C GLU A 39 -1.90 -5.29 -4.54
N VAL A 40 -2.30 -5.16 -3.27
CA VAL A 40 -1.44 -4.67 -2.19
C VAL A 40 -0.95 -5.86 -1.39
N PHE A 41 0.34 -5.92 -1.14
CA PHE A 41 0.98 -6.95 -0.33
C PHE A 41 1.71 -6.34 0.86
N LEU A 42 1.71 -7.07 1.97
CA LEU A 42 2.48 -6.77 3.17
C LEU A 42 3.61 -7.79 3.34
N ASP A 43 4.79 -7.33 3.73
CA ASP A 43 5.88 -8.20 4.15
C ASP A 43 5.64 -8.69 5.59
N GLN A 44 5.43 -9.99 5.73
CA GLN A 44 5.26 -10.68 7.01
C GLN A 44 6.45 -11.60 7.26
N GLY A 45 7.59 -11.00 7.60
CA GLY A 45 8.81 -11.74 7.93
C GLY A 45 9.51 -12.35 6.70
N GLY A 46 9.54 -11.64 5.58
CA GLY A 46 10.14 -12.09 4.32
C GLY A 46 9.15 -12.71 3.33
N LYS A 47 7.90 -12.95 3.76
CA LYS A 47 6.82 -13.44 2.92
C LYS A 47 5.84 -12.31 2.60
N TRP A 48 5.60 -12.10 1.31
CA TRP A 48 4.59 -11.15 0.84
C TRP A 48 3.20 -11.80 0.88
N THR A 49 2.31 -11.25 1.70
CA THR A 49 0.92 -11.68 1.83
C THR A 49 -0.01 -10.63 1.24
N SER A 50 -0.97 -11.04 0.41
CA SER A 50 -1.95 -10.11 -0.17
C SER A 50 -2.87 -9.56 0.92
N LEU A 51 -3.04 -8.25 0.93
CA LEU A 51 -4.02 -7.52 1.74
C LEU A 51 -5.32 -7.27 0.95
N GLY A 52 -5.32 -7.48 -0.36
CA GLY A 52 -6.49 -7.33 -1.21
C GLY A 52 -6.22 -6.64 -2.54
N LYS A 53 -7.23 -6.76 -3.41
CA LYS A 53 -7.27 -6.11 -4.72
C LYS A 53 -7.90 -4.72 -4.60
N VAL A 54 -7.42 -3.83 -5.46
CA VAL A 54 -7.88 -2.44 -5.56
C VAL A 54 -8.23 -2.16 -7.01
N ASP A 55 -9.42 -1.64 -7.24
CA ASP A 55 -9.89 -1.30 -8.58
C ASP A 55 -9.00 -0.24 -9.24
N LYS A 56 -8.84 -0.36 -10.57
CA LYS A 56 -7.94 0.52 -11.33
C LYS A 56 -8.28 2.01 -11.22
N GLY A 57 -9.56 2.32 -10.97
CA GLY A 57 -10.08 3.69 -10.85
C GLY A 57 -9.87 4.34 -9.47
N SER A 58 -9.39 3.60 -8.48
CA SER A 58 -9.19 4.08 -7.11
C SER A 58 -7.79 3.74 -6.59
N PRO A 59 -6.73 4.43 -7.06
CA PRO A 59 -5.33 4.08 -6.77
C PRO A 59 -4.88 4.44 -5.34
N SER A 60 -5.59 3.91 -4.34
CA SER A 60 -5.32 4.09 -2.92
C SER A 60 -5.80 2.89 -2.10
N PHE A 61 -5.13 2.63 -0.98
CA PHE A 61 -5.49 1.56 -0.05
C PHE A 61 -5.16 1.98 1.38
N THR A 62 -6.07 1.73 2.33
CA THR A 62 -5.81 1.99 3.75
C THR A 62 -5.71 0.68 4.51
N HIS A 63 -4.58 0.48 5.19
CA HIS A 63 -4.37 -0.61 6.13
C HIS A 63 -4.55 -0.07 7.55
N SER A 64 -5.56 -0.55 8.27
CA SER A 64 -5.92 -0.10 9.62
C SER A 64 -5.61 -1.16 10.68
N ALA A 65 -5.90 -0.86 11.95
CA ALA A 65 -5.65 -1.75 13.09
C ALA A 65 -4.18 -2.15 13.23
N LEU A 66 -3.29 -1.21 12.91
CA LEU A 66 -1.85 -1.35 13.03
C LEU A 66 -1.38 -0.96 14.44
N SER A 67 -0.27 -1.53 14.86
CA SER A 67 0.36 -1.16 16.12
C SER A 67 1.01 0.21 15.99
N PRO A 68 0.80 1.15 16.93
CA PRO A 68 1.50 2.44 16.93
C PRO A 68 3.01 2.31 16.95
N GLY A 69 3.70 3.28 16.33
CA GLY A 69 5.16 3.31 16.22
C GLY A 69 5.81 2.15 15.45
N THR A 70 5.02 1.31 14.78
CA THR A 70 5.50 0.06 14.14
C THR A 70 5.77 0.25 12.66
N GLY A 71 6.91 -0.28 12.19
CA GLY A 71 7.31 -0.24 10.79
C GLY A 71 6.71 -1.38 9.97
N TYR A 72 6.20 -1.05 8.79
CA TYR A 72 5.58 -1.97 7.84
C TYR A 72 6.20 -1.78 6.45
N LYS A 73 6.35 -2.87 5.70
CA LYS A 73 6.82 -2.85 4.31
C LYS A 73 5.71 -3.31 3.39
N TYR A 74 5.45 -2.53 2.36
CA TYR A 74 4.37 -2.75 1.41
C TYR A 74 4.92 -2.95 -0.01
N SER A 75 4.19 -3.70 -0.81
CA SER A 75 4.38 -3.83 -2.25
C SER A 75 3.03 -3.60 -2.93
N VAL A 76 2.97 -2.64 -3.85
CA VAL A 76 1.80 -2.45 -4.71
C VAL A 76 2.14 -3.00 -6.08
N GLN A 77 1.44 -4.05 -6.49
CA GLN A 77 1.56 -4.67 -7.80
C GLN A 77 0.47 -4.13 -8.72
N VAL A 78 0.83 -3.79 -9.96
CA VAL A 78 -0.15 -3.61 -11.04
C VAL A 78 -0.27 -4.93 -11.81
N ALA A 79 -1.51 -5.41 -11.96
CA ALA A 79 -1.86 -6.54 -12.81
C ALA A 79 -2.46 -6.02 -14.12
N ASN A 80 -1.85 -6.38 -15.24
CA ASN A 80 -2.28 -5.94 -16.56
C ASN A 80 -2.75 -7.13 -17.39
N ASP A 81 -3.84 -6.94 -18.11
CA ASP A 81 -4.29 -7.82 -19.19
C ASP A 81 -3.79 -7.25 -20.52
N ILE A 82 -3.05 -8.07 -21.25
CA ILE A 82 -2.49 -7.76 -22.56
C ILE A 82 -3.27 -8.56 -23.59
N LEU A 83 -3.85 -7.87 -24.57
CA LEU A 83 -4.42 -8.47 -25.77
C LEU A 83 -3.55 -8.04 -26.93
N TYR A 84 -2.89 -8.98 -27.60
CA TYR A 84 -2.05 -8.67 -28.77
C TYR A 84 -2.41 -9.54 -29.95
N MET A 85 -2.20 -9.03 -31.16
CA MET A 85 -2.48 -9.73 -32.41
C MET A 85 -1.20 -10.31 -33.01
N TYR A 86 -1.21 -11.60 -33.29
CA TYR A 86 -0.14 -12.26 -34.04
C TYR A 86 -0.77 -13.10 -35.15
N GLU A 87 -0.31 -12.92 -36.39
CA GLU A 87 -0.82 -13.64 -37.57
C GLU A 87 -2.37 -13.62 -37.71
N GLY A 88 -3.00 -12.50 -37.36
CA GLY A 88 -4.46 -12.33 -37.44
C GLY A 88 -5.27 -12.98 -36.32
N VAL A 89 -4.61 -13.50 -35.27
CA VAL A 89 -5.24 -14.11 -34.10
C VAL A 89 -4.94 -13.29 -32.85
N PHE A 90 -5.93 -13.11 -31.99
CA PHE A 90 -5.76 -12.45 -30.71
C PHE A 90 -5.26 -13.43 -29.64
N HIS A 91 -4.23 -13.00 -28.91
CA HIS A 91 -3.65 -13.71 -27.78
C HIS A 91 -3.79 -12.90 -26.50
N LYS A 92 -4.04 -13.59 -25.38
CA LYS A 92 -4.13 -12.97 -24.05
C LYS A 92 -2.91 -13.34 -23.21
N LEU A 93 -2.29 -12.34 -22.59
CA LEU A 93 -1.26 -12.50 -21.57
C LEU A 93 -1.61 -11.66 -20.35
N SER A 94 -1.04 -12.04 -19.21
CA SER A 94 -1.05 -11.21 -18.01
C SER A 94 0.37 -10.77 -17.70
N SER A 95 0.53 -9.54 -17.24
CA SER A 95 1.82 -9.01 -16.81
C SER A 95 1.69 -8.30 -15.47
N TYR A 96 2.68 -8.53 -14.62
CA TYR A 96 2.72 -8.01 -13.26
C TYR A 96 4.00 -7.21 -13.04
N SER A 97 3.89 -6.09 -12.35
CA SER A 97 5.06 -5.32 -11.91
C SER A 97 4.75 -4.59 -10.63
N SER A 98 5.74 -4.45 -9.76
CA SER A 98 5.52 -3.96 -8.39
C SER A 98 6.45 -2.80 -8.03
N SER A 99 5.94 -1.91 -7.19
CA SER A 99 6.75 -0.92 -6.46
C SER A 99 6.61 -1.18 -4.96
N ARG A 100 7.67 -0.91 -4.20
CA ARG A 100 7.73 -1.17 -2.76
C ARG A 100 8.00 0.11 -1.99
N LEU A 101 7.50 0.17 -0.77
CA LEU A 101 7.82 1.23 0.19
C LEU A 101 7.82 0.68 1.61
N SER A 102 8.48 1.38 2.51
CA SER A 102 8.33 1.19 3.96
C SER A 102 7.64 2.41 4.56
N ALA A 103 6.79 2.18 5.55
CA ALA A 103 6.12 3.24 6.31
C ALA A 103 5.99 2.81 7.77
N GLN A 104 5.95 3.77 8.67
CA GLN A 104 5.83 3.54 10.10
C GLN A 104 4.63 4.32 10.62
N THR A 105 3.82 3.68 11.47
CA THR A 105 2.72 4.36 12.17
C THR A 105 3.25 5.39 13.15
N ILE A 106 2.46 6.42 13.43
CA ILE A 106 2.79 7.43 14.44
C ILE A 106 2.83 6.78 15.82
N GLN A 107 3.74 7.23 16.68
CA GLN A 107 3.81 6.80 18.07
C GLN A 107 2.58 7.29 18.82
N ALA A 108 1.90 6.41 19.56
CA ALA A 108 0.84 6.84 20.47
C ALA A 108 1.42 7.81 21.50
N ALA A 109 0.74 8.91 21.77
CA ALA A 109 1.16 9.84 22.82
C ALA A 109 1.17 9.11 24.17
N THR A 110 2.35 8.98 24.79
CA THR A 110 2.45 8.47 26.16
C THR A 110 1.86 9.52 27.09
N THR A 111 0.60 9.37 27.49
CA THR A 111 0.06 10.12 28.63
C THR A 111 0.83 9.68 29.86
N ALA A 112 1.84 10.46 30.26
CA ALA A 112 2.43 10.34 31.58
C ALA A 112 1.31 10.67 32.59
N SER A 113 0.84 9.66 33.32
CA SER A 113 0.05 9.87 34.53
C SER A 113 0.96 10.55 35.55
N THR A 114 0.96 11.87 35.57
CA THR A 114 1.56 12.63 36.67
C THR A 114 0.65 12.45 37.88
N THR A 115 0.90 11.40 38.67
CA THR A 115 0.41 11.32 40.05
C THR A 115 0.91 12.57 40.78
N PRO A 116 0.05 13.46 41.31
CA PRO A 116 0.55 14.51 42.18
C PRO A 116 1.13 13.84 43.43
N ALA A 117 2.41 14.04 43.67
CA ALA A 117 3.04 13.68 44.94
C ALA A 117 2.31 14.44 46.05
N SER A 118 1.52 13.72 46.85
CA SER A 118 0.97 14.24 48.10
C SER A 118 2.14 14.52 49.03
N THR A 119 2.54 15.80 49.11
CA THR A 119 3.44 16.29 50.15
C THR A 119 2.65 16.28 51.43
N ASP A 120 2.82 15.23 52.23
CA ASP A 120 2.39 15.28 53.62
C ASP A 120 3.40 16.14 54.38
N ARG A 121 2.93 17.29 54.86
CA ARG A 121 3.66 18.23 55.69
C ARG A 121 2.83 18.43 56.95
N GLN A 122 3.15 17.70 58.01
CA GLN A 122 2.84 18.09 59.39
C GLN A 122 3.86 17.41 60.35
N THR A 123 4.87 18.09 60.93
CA THR A 123 4.87 18.93 62.17
C THR A 123 4.00 18.35 63.29
N VAL A 124 4.41 18.14 64.55
CA VAL A 124 5.53 18.57 65.41
C VAL A 124 5.88 17.40 66.35
#